data_AF-C3UZW2-F1
#
_entry.id   AF-C3UZW2-F1
#
_cell.length_a   1.000
_cell.length_b   1.000
_cell.length_c   1.000
_cell.angle_alpha   90.00
_cell.angle_beta   90.00
_cell.angle_gamma   90.00
#
_symmetry.space_group_name_H-M   'P 1'
#
loop_
_entity.id
_entity.type
_entity.pdbx_description
1 polymer ?
#
loop_
_entity_poly.entity_id
_entity_poly.type
_entity_poly.pdbx_seq_one_letter_code
_entity_poly.pdbx_strand_id
1 'polypeptide(L)'
;VEMQSQHICEAIRFLILNAQQTDGEFREIGFMYSNTIRSGVVERESDASMTAFCLIAMQESRPLCAASVNMLQTSIDKAVAYLERRLPHLTYSYAVAMTSYALANENKLNKEILYKFASPELSHWPVSTGHVYTLEATAYALLALVKAEAFEEARPVVRWFNTQQRVHGGYGSTQATIMVYQALAEYWASAKEPDYDLNVDILLPGRSKPNRYYFNRDNYYTTRTSKIDVINQNVTVTATGTGEATVTMVSLYYAKPKEKESDCQKFNLSVQLLPDVDGNENIYKLKMEIFYKDKDRDASMSILDIGLLTGFTVNTNDLDLLSKGRASIIAKYEMNTVLSERGSLIIYLDKVSHTRPEEITFRIHQELKVGVLQPAAVSVYEYYDQTHCVKFYHPERKADKLLLLCANDECTCAEENCSKQKKDKIPNEQRTAKVCENTQTSIIDFVYKVRLVNFTKDLSTDIFTVKVLEVIKEGSLDESPQNKQRTFLSHSYCRKSLGLRMGKTYLIMGTSNDIHIVDRPELYQYVFGESTWIEYWPTAAECQTEEHRITCLGMEEMVNQYQVYGCQQ
;
A
#
# COMPACT_ATOMS: atom_id res chain seq x y z
N VAL A 1 33.55 4.96 -4.99
CA VAL A 1 33.99 3.78 -5.75
C VAL A 1 34.56 4.30 -7.06
N GLU A 2 35.87 4.26 -7.26
CA GLU A 2 36.43 4.59 -8.58
C GLU A 2 36.21 3.40 -9.50
N MET A 3 35.51 3.62 -10.60
CA MET A 3 35.23 2.58 -11.59
C MET A 3 36.47 2.38 -12.46
N GLN A 4 37.06 1.19 -12.42
CA GLN A 4 38.24 0.89 -13.23
C GLN A 4 37.83 0.72 -14.70
N SER A 5 38.29 1.64 -15.55
CA SER A 5 37.99 1.66 -16.98
C SER A 5 38.36 0.36 -17.70
N GLN A 6 39.39 -0.34 -17.21
CA GLN A 6 39.83 -1.62 -17.75
C GLN A 6 38.72 -2.69 -17.72
N HIS A 7 37.98 -2.81 -16.61
CA HIS A 7 36.91 -3.81 -16.49
C HIS A 7 35.75 -3.55 -17.45
N ILE A 8 35.43 -2.28 -17.71
CA ILE A 8 34.41 -1.90 -18.69
C ILE A 8 34.84 -2.35 -20.08
N CYS A 9 36.09 -2.07 -20.46
CA CYS A 9 36.58 -2.41 -21.79
C CYS A 9 36.78 -3.93 -21.97
N GLU A 10 37.12 -4.65 -20.92
CA GLU A 10 37.14 -6.12 -20.91
C GLU A 10 35.74 -6.70 -21.13
N ALA A 11 34.70 -6.14 -20.49
CA ALA A 11 33.31 -6.54 -20.68
C ALA A 11 32.83 -6.27 -22.12
N ILE A 12 33.15 -5.10 -22.68
CA ILE A 12 32.86 -4.78 -24.09
C ILE A 12 33.58 -5.75 -25.03
N ARG A 13 34.85 -6.07 -24.77
CA ARG A 13 35.60 -7.05 -25.56
C ARG A 13 34.94 -8.44 -25.50
N PHE A 14 34.49 -8.86 -24.32
CA PHE A 14 33.77 -10.12 -24.15
C PHE A 14 32.46 -10.14 -24.96
N LEU A 15 31.69 -9.05 -24.90
CA LEU A 15 30.42 -8.91 -25.62
C LEU A 15 30.63 -9.04 -27.13
N ILE A 16 31.61 -8.32 -27.69
CA ILE A 16 31.91 -8.35 -29.14
C ILE A 16 32.34 -9.74 -29.58
N LEU A 17 33.24 -10.39 -28.83
CA LEU A 17 33.85 -11.65 -29.24
C LEU A 17 32.91 -12.84 -29.12
N ASN A 18 32.03 -12.84 -28.13
CA ASN A 18 31.20 -14.00 -27.85
C ASN A 18 29.77 -13.81 -28.37
N ALA A 19 29.16 -12.65 -28.21
CA ALA A 19 27.72 -12.45 -28.44
C ALA A 19 27.36 -11.90 -29.83
N GLN A 20 28.28 -11.19 -30.50
CA GLN A 20 28.00 -10.62 -31.83
C GLN A 20 28.13 -11.65 -32.94
N GLN A 21 27.10 -11.78 -33.77
CA GLN A 21 27.08 -12.59 -34.97
C GLN A 21 27.75 -11.90 -36.16
N THR A 22 28.04 -12.68 -37.20
CA THR A 22 28.73 -12.18 -38.41
C THR A 22 27.94 -11.11 -39.17
N ASP A 23 26.61 -11.14 -39.07
CA ASP A 23 25.68 -10.19 -39.69
C ASP A 23 25.39 -8.95 -38.83
N GLY A 24 25.97 -8.86 -37.63
CA GLY A 24 25.84 -7.73 -36.71
C GLY A 24 24.81 -7.90 -35.59
N GLU A 25 23.99 -8.97 -35.62
CA GLU A 25 23.02 -9.32 -34.57
C GLU A 25 23.76 -9.66 -33.26
N PHE A 26 23.25 -9.22 -32.11
CA PHE A 26 23.71 -9.70 -30.80
C PHE A 26 22.77 -10.76 -30.25
N ARG A 27 23.32 -11.92 -29.88
CA ARG A 27 22.59 -13.00 -29.23
C ARG A 27 22.96 -13.12 -27.78
N GLU A 28 21.96 -13.37 -26.96
CA GLU A 28 22.15 -13.63 -25.54
C GLU A 28 22.87 -14.97 -25.34
N ILE A 29 23.90 -14.96 -24.50
CA ILE A 29 24.68 -16.15 -24.14
C ILE A 29 24.52 -16.37 -22.64
N GLY A 30 23.93 -17.51 -22.28
CA GLY A 30 23.68 -17.89 -20.90
C GLY A 30 22.21 -17.77 -20.51
N PHE A 31 21.89 -18.25 -19.31
CA PHE A 31 20.57 -18.18 -18.72
C PHE A 31 20.54 -17.02 -17.72
N MET A 32 19.72 -16.00 -17.99
CA MET A 32 19.49 -14.89 -17.07
C MET A 32 18.34 -15.22 -16.12
N TYR A 33 18.60 -15.15 -14.81
CA TYR A 33 17.63 -15.48 -13.76
C TYR A 33 16.43 -14.52 -13.70
N SER A 34 16.53 -13.33 -14.30
CA SER A 34 15.44 -12.34 -14.38
C SER A 34 15.15 -11.95 -15.83
N ASN A 35 14.04 -12.44 -16.37
CA ASN A 35 13.51 -12.01 -17.68
C ASN A 35 13.07 -10.54 -17.71
N THR A 36 13.00 -9.89 -16.53
CA THR A 36 12.50 -8.53 -16.39
C THR A 36 13.59 -7.46 -16.36
N ILE A 37 14.86 -7.81 -16.12
CA ILE A 37 16.01 -6.92 -16.43
C ILE A 37 16.08 -6.63 -17.94
N ARG A 38 15.56 -7.56 -18.75
CA ARG A 38 15.48 -7.41 -20.20
C ARG A 38 14.34 -6.49 -20.63
N SER A 39 13.36 -6.18 -19.76
CA SER A 39 12.17 -5.40 -20.14
C SER A 39 11.59 -5.87 -21.49
N GLY A 40 10.93 -5.01 -22.28
CA GLY A 40 10.33 -5.34 -23.59
C GLY A 40 11.27 -5.96 -24.64
N VAL A 41 12.57 -6.16 -24.36
CA VAL A 41 13.60 -6.72 -25.26
C VAL A 41 13.39 -8.22 -25.55
N VAL A 42 12.63 -8.97 -24.76
CA VAL A 42 12.47 -10.44 -24.93
C VAL A 42 11.20 -10.85 -25.66
N GLU A 43 10.21 -9.95 -25.73
CA GLU A 43 8.84 -10.35 -26.07
C GLU A 43 8.66 -10.58 -27.57
N ARG A 44 8.92 -9.53 -28.37
CA ARG A 44 8.76 -9.52 -29.82
C ARG A 44 9.93 -8.75 -30.43
N GLU A 45 10.43 -9.25 -31.56
CA GLU A 45 11.54 -8.60 -32.28
C GLU A 45 12.77 -8.42 -31.36
N SER A 46 13.05 -9.48 -30.57
CA SER A 46 14.13 -9.53 -29.59
C SER A 46 15.51 -9.47 -30.22
N ASP A 47 15.63 -9.91 -31.48
CA ASP A 47 16.79 -9.75 -32.34
C ASP A 47 17.18 -8.26 -32.48
N ALA A 48 16.22 -7.41 -32.81
CA ALA A 48 16.44 -5.97 -32.98
C ALA A 48 16.66 -5.27 -31.63
N SER A 49 15.81 -5.54 -30.64
CA SER A 49 15.86 -4.88 -29.33
C SER A 49 17.16 -5.21 -28.58
N MET A 50 17.62 -6.47 -28.62
CA MET A 50 18.86 -6.88 -27.96
C MET A 50 20.08 -6.26 -28.66
N THR A 51 20.09 -6.28 -29.99
CA THR A 51 21.15 -5.64 -30.79
C THR A 51 21.21 -4.14 -30.52
N ALA A 52 20.06 -3.46 -30.44
CA ALA A 52 19.99 -2.03 -30.09
C ALA A 52 20.49 -1.76 -28.67
N PHE A 53 20.13 -2.59 -27.69
CA PHE A 53 20.61 -2.47 -26.30
C PHE A 53 22.13 -2.57 -26.20
N CYS A 54 22.70 -3.62 -26.80
CA CYS A 54 24.15 -3.81 -26.83
C CYS A 54 24.85 -2.67 -27.59
N LEU A 55 24.28 -2.21 -28.70
CA LEU A 55 24.82 -1.10 -29.47
C LEU A 55 24.87 0.21 -28.66
N ILE A 56 23.78 0.56 -27.96
CA ILE A 56 23.74 1.75 -27.10
C ILE A 56 24.85 1.67 -26.04
N ALA A 57 25.00 0.54 -25.35
CA ALA A 57 26.05 0.36 -24.35
C ALA A 57 27.48 0.50 -24.95
N MET A 58 27.69 -0.01 -26.18
CA MET A 58 28.96 0.17 -26.90
C MET A 58 29.20 1.62 -27.31
N GLN A 59 28.16 2.36 -27.70
CA GLN A 59 28.24 3.77 -28.07
C GLN A 59 28.59 4.65 -26.85
N GLU A 60 27.95 4.42 -25.71
CA GLU A 60 28.23 5.15 -24.46
C GLU A 60 29.63 4.86 -23.92
N SER A 61 30.15 3.65 -24.12
CA SER A 61 31.51 3.27 -23.70
C SER A 61 32.61 3.66 -24.70
N ARG A 62 32.24 4.15 -25.90
CA ARG A 62 33.17 4.54 -26.97
C ARG A 62 34.25 5.54 -26.51
N PRO A 63 33.94 6.62 -25.76
CA PRO A 63 34.96 7.57 -25.32
C PRO A 63 36.02 6.95 -24.39
N LEU A 64 35.67 5.88 -23.68
CA LEU A 64 36.55 5.20 -22.73
C LEU A 64 37.32 4.04 -23.36
N CYS A 65 36.68 3.28 -24.25
CA CYS A 65 37.22 2.00 -24.72
C CYS A 65 37.75 2.00 -26.16
N ALA A 66 37.57 3.09 -26.93
CA ALA A 66 38.04 3.17 -28.31
C ALA A 66 39.56 2.92 -28.47
N ALA A 67 40.37 3.35 -27.50
CA ALA A 67 41.82 3.15 -27.52
C ALA A 67 42.25 1.72 -27.15
N SER A 68 41.45 1.03 -26.32
CA SER A 68 41.78 -0.29 -25.75
C SER A 68 41.19 -1.45 -26.57
N VAL A 69 40.09 -1.20 -27.29
CA VAL A 69 39.33 -2.22 -28.03
C VAL A 69 39.29 -1.83 -29.51
N ASN A 70 40.32 -2.24 -30.27
CA ASN A 70 40.48 -1.89 -31.69
C ASN A 70 39.28 -2.31 -32.58
N MET A 71 38.54 -3.36 -32.19
CA MET A 71 37.39 -3.86 -32.97
C MET A 71 36.08 -3.14 -32.66
N LEU A 72 36.06 -2.21 -31.70
CA LEU A 72 34.84 -1.57 -31.22
C LEU A 72 34.10 -0.84 -32.34
N GLN A 73 34.80 -0.01 -33.13
CA GLN A 73 34.16 0.74 -34.21
C GLN A 73 33.55 -0.19 -35.26
N THR A 74 34.31 -1.20 -35.69
CA THR A 74 33.83 -2.17 -36.69
C THR A 74 32.63 -2.97 -36.17
N SER A 75 32.60 -3.28 -34.88
CA SER A 75 31.47 -3.94 -34.23
C SER A 75 30.22 -3.06 -34.22
N ILE A 76 30.38 -1.77 -33.87
CA ILE A 76 29.33 -0.74 -33.93
C ILE A 76 28.78 -0.64 -35.36
N ASP A 77 29.64 -0.48 -36.36
CA ASP A 77 29.22 -0.31 -37.76
C ASP A 77 28.39 -1.51 -38.27
N LYS A 78 28.76 -2.74 -37.88
CA LYS A 78 27.99 -3.96 -38.20
C LYS A 78 26.61 -3.96 -37.55
N ALA A 79 26.53 -3.63 -36.26
CA ALA A 79 25.26 -3.59 -35.54
C ALA A 79 24.33 -2.49 -36.10
N VAL A 80 24.89 -1.32 -36.46
CA VAL A 80 24.17 -0.25 -37.14
C VAL A 80 23.60 -0.73 -38.47
N ALA A 81 24.43 -1.35 -39.33
CA ALA A 81 23.98 -1.85 -40.63
C ALA A 81 22.88 -2.91 -40.51
N TYR A 82 22.97 -3.79 -39.50
CA TYR A 82 21.93 -4.76 -39.19
C TYR A 82 20.60 -4.07 -38.83
N LEU A 83 20.65 -3.11 -37.89
CA LEU A 83 19.48 -2.40 -37.39
C LEU A 83 18.83 -1.51 -38.46
N GLU A 84 19.61 -0.85 -39.31
CA GLU A 84 19.09 -0.08 -40.45
C GLU A 84 18.26 -0.96 -41.40
N ARG A 85 18.74 -2.18 -41.68
CA ARG A 85 18.01 -3.15 -42.52
C ARG A 85 16.76 -3.68 -41.81
N ARG A 86 16.80 -3.83 -40.49
CA ARG A 86 15.71 -4.43 -39.71
C ARG A 86 14.58 -3.44 -39.39
N LEU A 87 14.91 -2.16 -39.19
CA LEU A 87 14.00 -1.10 -38.73
C LEU A 87 12.68 -0.99 -39.54
N PRO A 88 12.66 -1.02 -40.89
CA PRO A 88 11.41 -0.91 -41.65
C PRO A 88 10.44 -2.07 -41.46
N HIS A 89 10.96 -3.21 -40.99
CA HIS A 89 10.21 -4.44 -40.75
C HIS A 89 9.79 -4.62 -39.29
N LEU A 90 10.09 -3.65 -38.43
CA LEU A 90 9.66 -3.67 -37.04
C LEU A 90 8.19 -3.24 -36.93
N THR A 91 7.48 -3.93 -36.07
CA THR A 91 6.05 -3.75 -35.79
C THR A 91 5.79 -3.43 -34.33
N TYR A 92 6.79 -3.63 -33.47
CA TYR A 92 6.67 -3.40 -32.05
C TYR A 92 7.24 -2.03 -31.66
N SER A 93 6.37 -1.18 -31.10
CA SER A 93 6.70 0.22 -30.75
C SER A 93 7.96 0.35 -29.87
N TYR A 94 8.13 -0.57 -28.90
CA TYR A 94 9.31 -0.61 -28.05
C TYR A 94 10.60 -0.85 -28.84
N ALA A 95 10.61 -1.87 -29.71
CA ALA A 95 11.76 -2.20 -30.56
C ALA A 95 12.09 -1.06 -31.53
N VAL A 96 11.07 -0.40 -32.09
CA VAL A 96 11.23 0.76 -32.97
C VAL A 96 11.88 1.94 -32.25
N ALA A 97 11.38 2.32 -31.07
CA ALA A 97 11.90 3.45 -30.33
C ALA A 97 13.37 3.23 -29.91
N MET A 98 13.68 2.05 -29.39
CA MET A 98 15.03 1.68 -28.97
C MET A 98 16.01 1.63 -30.14
N THR A 99 15.61 1.02 -31.25
CA THR A 99 16.41 0.98 -32.48
C THR A 99 16.63 2.38 -33.04
N SER A 100 15.60 3.23 -33.00
CA SER A 100 15.69 4.61 -33.47
C SER A 100 16.69 5.43 -32.65
N TYR A 101 16.74 5.24 -31.33
CA TYR A 101 17.75 5.87 -30.48
C TYR A 101 19.16 5.39 -30.81
N ALA A 102 19.37 4.07 -30.91
CA ALA A 102 20.67 3.51 -31.24
C ALA A 102 21.20 4.02 -32.60
N LEU A 103 20.31 4.22 -33.58
CA LEU A 103 20.64 4.80 -34.88
C LEU A 103 20.82 6.33 -34.82
N ALA A 104 20.07 7.03 -33.96
CA ALA A 104 20.23 8.47 -33.76
C ALA A 104 21.64 8.83 -33.25
N ASN A 105 22.23 7.98 -32.40
CA ASN A 105 23.61 8.15 -31.92
C ASN A 105 24.67 8.15 -33.05
N GLU A 106 24.36 7.57 -34.22
CA GLU A 106 25.22 7.61 -35.41
C GLU A 106 24.64 8.50 -36.52
N ASN A 107 23.78 9.47 -36.16
CA ASN A 107 23.12 10.41 -37.08
C ASN A 107 22.26 9.75 -38.18
N LYS A 108 21.70 8.58 -37.88
CA LYS A 108 20.90 7.74 -38.81
C LYS A 108 19.44 7.60 -38.37
N LEU A 109 18.91 8.60 -37.65
CA LEU A 109 17.52 8.58 -37.19
C LEU A 109 16.55 8.68 -38.37
N ASN A 110 15.64 7.70 -38.49
CA ASN A 110 14.50 7.79 -39.38
C ASN A 110 13.25 8.25 -38.61
N LYS A 111 12.97 9.56 -38.63
CA LYS A 111 11.83 10.16 -37.93
C LYS A 111 10.48 9.63 -38.43
N GLU A 112 10.33 9.34 -39.73
CA GLU A 112 9.07 8.86 -40.30
C GLU A 112 8.65 7.51 -39.70
N ILE A 113 9.61 6.58 -39.57
CA ILE A 113 9.35 5.28 -38.94
C ILE A 113 9.07 5.46 -37.46
N LEU A 114 9.82 6.30 -36.75
CA LEU A 114 9.59 6.56 -35.33
C LEU A 114 8.18 7.09 -35.07
N TYR A 115 7.73 8.11 -35.80
CA TYR A 115 6.42 8.73 -35.59
C TYR A 115 5.24 7.88 -36.05
N LYS A 116 5.45 6.88 -36.92
CA LYS A 116 4.42 5.91 -37.28
C LYS A 116 3.86 5.15 -36.07
N PHE A 117 4.66 5.03 -35.01
CA PHE A 117 4.30 4.33 -33.76
C PHE A 117 4.02 5.29 -32.59
N ALA A 118 4.02 6.61 -32.82
CA ALA A 118 3.69 7.58 -31.80
C ALA A 118 2.17 7.64 -31.56
N SER A 119 1.79 8.14 -30.38
CA SER A 119 0.41 8.46 -30.06
C SER A 119 -0.14 9.57 -30.99
N PRO A 120 -1.48 9.70 -31.15
CA PRO A 120 -2.07 10.76 -31.98
C PRO A 120 -1.66 12.18 -31.58
N GLU A 121 -1.34 12.38 -30.30
CA GLU A 121 -0.87 13.65 -29.73
C GLU A 121 0.64 13.86 -29.87
N LEU A 122 1.36 12.88 -30.46
CA LEU A 122 2.82 12.85 -30.58
C LEU A 122 3.54 12.98 -29.24
N SER A 123 2.90 12.52 -28.16
CA SER A 123 3.35 12.70 -26.78
C SER A 123 4.04 11.48 -26.19
N HIS A 124 3.77 10.28 -26.70
CA HIS A 124 4.34 9.03 -26.19
C HIS A 124 4.26 7.89 -27.22
N TRP A 125 4.98 6.80 -26.96
CA TRP A 125 5.03 5.60 -27.82
C TRP A 125 4.35 4.42 -27.12
N PRO A 126 3.04 4.18 -27.35
CA PRO A 126 2.28 3.16 -26.64
C PRO A 126 2.77 1.75 -26.98
N VAL A 127 2.82 0.90 -25.94
CA VAL A 127 3.22 -0.50 -26.03
C VAL A 127 2.09 -1.38 -25.47
N SER A 128 1.69 -2.40 -26.22
CA SER A 128 0.53 -3.24 -25.87
C SER A 128 0.72 -4.12 -24.63
N THR A 129 1.97 -4.36 -24.21
CA THR A 129 2.30 -5.28 -23.12
C THR A 129 2.30 -4.62 -21.74
N GLY A 130 2.23 -3.30 -21.66
CA GLY A 130 2.07 -2.62 -20.38
C GLY A 130 2.46 -1.14 -20.38
N HIS A 131 2.01 -0.45 -19.34
CA HIS A 131 2.30 0.98 -19.11
C HIS A 131 3.79 1.23 -18.83
N VAL A 132 4.46 0.36 -18.08
CA VAL A 132 5.90 0.47 -17.78
C VAL A 132 6.75 0.44 -19.07
N TYR A 133 6.44 -0.48 -19.99
CA TYR A 133 7.13 -0.56 -21.28
C TYR A 133 6.85 0.64 -22.18
N THR A 134 5.67 1.24 -22.07
CA THR A 134 5.34 2.50 -22.75
C THR A 134 6.23 3.65 -22.25
N LEU A 135 6.51 3.71 -20.94
CA LEU A 135 7.42 4.71 -20.37
C LEU A 135 8.84 4.54 -20.91
N GLU A 136 9.35 3.30 -20.94
CA GLU A 136 10.68 2.99 -21.44
C GLU A 136 10.82 3.27 -22.94
N ALA A 137 9.86 2.81 -23.77
CA ALA A 137 9.85 3.10 -25.20
C ALA A 137 9.83 4.61 -25.47
N THR A 138 9.00 5.34 -24.73
CA THR A 138 8.91 6.80 -24.85
C THR A 138 10.22 7.48 -24.42
N ALA A 139 10.95 6.92 -23.46
CA ALA A 139 12.23 7.48 -23.00
C ALA A 139 13.32 7.33 -24.07
N TYR A 140 13.38 6.16 -24.73
CA TYR A 140 14.26 5.96 -25.89
C TYR A 140 13.90 6.90 -27.05
N ALA A 141 12.60 7.08 -27.34
CA ALA A 141 12.16 8.01 -28.37
C ALA A 141 12.55 9.46 -28.04
N LEU A 142 12.40 9.90 -26.78
CA LEU A 142 12.84 11.22 -26.32
C LEU A 142 14.35 11.40 -26.50
N LEU A 143 15.15 10.42 -26.09
CA LEU A 143 16.60 10.44 -26.30
C LEU A 143 16.94 10.54 -27.80
N ALA A 144 16.26 9.79 -28.66
CA ALA A 144 16.46 9.87 -30.11
C ALA A 144 16.17 11.28 -30.66
N LEU A 145 15.10 11.93 -30.20
CA LEU A 145 14.75 13.29 -30.59
C LEU A 145 15.76 14.32 -30.07
N VAL A 146 16.24 14.16 -28.83
CA VAL A 146 17.27 15.02 -28.23
C VAL A 146 18.58 14.91 -28.99
N LYS A 147 19.03 13.70 -29.34
CA LYS A 147 20.24 13.49 -30.16
C LYS A 147 20.11 14.11 -31.56
N ALA A 148 18.90 14.12 -32.13
CA ALA A 148 18.62 14.76 -33.41
C ALA A 148 18.34 16.28 -33.29
N GLU A 149 18.57 16.88 -32.12
CA GLU A 149 18.33 18.31 -31.80
C GLU A 149 16.88 18.77 -32.09
N ALA A 150 15.93 17.84 -32.06
CA ALA A 150 14.52 18.08 -32.37
C ALA A 150 13.72 18.55 -31.13
N PHE A 151 14.19 19.61 -30.47
CA PHE A 151 13.70 20.02 -29.15
C PHE A 151 12.22 20.42 -29.10
N GLU A 152 11.69 21.07 -30.15
CA GLU A 152 10.26 21.43 -30.21
C GLU A 152 9.36 20.20 -30.29
N GLU A 153 9.81 19.16 -31.00
CA GLU A 153 9.09 17.89 -31.10
C GLU A 153 9.20 17.06 -29.81
N ALA A 154 10.29 17.24 -29.05
CA ALA A 154 10.51 16.58 -27.77
C ALA A 154 9.67 17.18 -26.62
N ARG A 155 9.25 18.44 -26.71
CA ARG A 155 8.50 19.14 -25.65
C ARG A 155 7.22 18.42 -25.21
N PRO A 156 6.31 17.98 -26.10
CA PRO A 156 5.12 17.22 -25.71
C PRO A 156 5.46 15.94 -24.93
N VAL A 157 6.57 15.29 -25.27
CA VAL A 157 7.03 14.05 -24.62
C VAL A 157 7.48 14.30 -23.20
N VAL A 158 8.26 15.36 -22.98
CA VAL A 158 8.70 15.80 -21.64
C VAL A 158 7.50 16.14 -20.75
N ARG A 159 6.52 16.86 -21.31
CA ARG A 159 5.27 17.19 -20.59
C ARG A 159 4.49 15.95 -20.20
N TRP A 160 4.42 14.98 -21.10
CA TRP A 160 3.77 13.70 -20.81
C TRP A 160 4.46 12.97 -19.66
N PHE A 161 5.80 12.94 -19.60
CA PHE A 161 6.50 12.31 -18.47
C PHE A 161 6.22 12.95 -17.12
N ASN A 162 5.98 14.27 -17.07
CA ASN A 162 5.60 14.96 -15.83
C ASN A 162 4.24 14.46 -15.29
N THR A 163 3.35 13.96 -16.15
CA THR A 163 2.06 13.37 -15.71
C THR A 163 2.17 11.91 -15.31
N GLN A 164 3.30 11.24 -15.59
CA GLN A 164 3.50 9.81 -15.30
C GLN A 164 4.25 9.54 -13.99
N GLN A 165 4.81 10.58 -13.36
CA GLN A 165 5.61 10.42 -12.16
C GLN A 165 4.75 9.95 -10.98
N ARG A 166 5.14 8.83 -10.34
CA ARG A 166 4.44 8.33 -9.15
C ARG A 166 4.79 9.13 -7.91
N VAL A 167 4.00 8.98 -6.84
CA VAL A 167 4.10 9.71 -5.56
C VAL A 167 5.51 9.71 -4.93
N HIS A 168 6.34 8.70 -5.21
CA HIS A 168 7.72 8.60 -4.71
C HIS A 168 8.78 8.99 -5.75
N GLY A 169 8.39 9.65 -6.84
CA GLY A 169 9.29 10.04 -7.93
C GLY A 169 9.70 8.88 -8.86
N GLY A 170 9.22 7.66 -8.64
CA GLY A 170 9.51 6.51 -9.50
C GLY A 170 8.56 6.39 -10.69
N TYR A 171 8.99 5.64 -11.71
CA TYR A 171 8.21 5.36 -12.93
C TYR A 171 7.72 3.90 -13.00
N GLY A 172 7.61 3.22 -11.85
CA GLY A 172 7.04 1.87 -11.72
C GLY A 172 8.06 0.73 -11.81
N SER A 173 9.15 0.88 -12.55
CA SER A 173 10.27 -0.07 -12.57
C SER A 173 11.61 0.64 -12.49
N THR A 174 12.67 -0.09 -12.12
CA THR A 174 14.05 0.44 -12.11
C THR A 174 14.50 0.86 -13.52
N GLN A 175 14.23 0.05 -14.54
CA GLN A 175 14.59 0.37 -15.94
C GLN A 175 13.86 1.61 -16.44
N ALA A 176 12.53 1.67 -16.30
CA ALA A 176 11.74 2.85 -16.64
C ALA A 176 12.23 4.09 -15.89
N THR A 177 12.51 3.96 -14.60
CA THR A 177 12.96 5.10 -13.79
C THR A 177 14.32 5.61 -14.26
N ILE A 178 15.30 4.73 -14.52
CA ILE A 178 16.62 5.11 -15.02
C ILE A 178 16.51 5.76 -16.40
N MET A 179 15.80 5.11 -17.34
CA MET A 179 15.71 5.59 -18.72
C MET A 179 14.97 6.92 -18.82
N VAL A 180 13.86 7.08 -18.09
CA VAL A 180 13.12 8.34 -18.08
C VAL A 180 13.95 9.46 -17.45
N TYR A 181 14.64 9.20 -16.33
CA TYR A 181 15.52 10.22 -15.74
C TYR A 181 16.68 10.59 -16.66
N GLN A 182 17.30 9.62 -17.34
CA GLN A 182 18.35 9.90 -18.31
C GLN A 182 17.81 10.77 -19.46
N ALA A 183 16.66 10.40 -20.04
CA ALA A 183 16.06 11.13 -21.15
C ALA A 183 15.69 12.57 -20.78
N LEU A 184 15.08 12.77 -19.61
CA LEU A 184 14.76 14.10 -19.10
C LEU A 184 16.03 14.91 -18.80
N ALA A 185 17.04 14.30 -18.19
CA ALA A 185 18.30 14.97 -17.89
C ALA A 185 19.02 15.42 -19.16
N GLU A 186 19.10 14.58 -20.18
CA GLU A 186 19.71 14.94 -21.48
C GLU A 186 18.92 16.04 -22.19
N TYR A 187 17.59 16.00 -22.14
CA TYR A 187 16.75 17.07 -22.67
C TYR A 187 17.05 18.40 -21.98
N TRP A 188 16.98 18.44 -20.64
CA TRP A 188 17.21 19.68 -19.88
C TRP A 188 18.66 20.18 -19.94
N ALA A 189 19.64 19.29 -20.16
CA ALA A 189 21.03 19.68 -20.35
C ALA A 189 21.29 20.34 -21.71
N SER A 190 20.48 20.03 -22.73
CA SER A 190 20.72 20.42 -24.13
C SER A 190 19.74 21.48 -24.63
N ALA A 191 18.50 21.47 -24.14
CA ALA A 191 17.46 22.40 -24.55
C ALA A 191 17.67 23.79 -23.94
N LYS A 192 17.43 24.85 -24.73
CA LYS A 192 17.43 26.23 -24.24
C LYS A 192 16.06 26.59 -23.69
N GLU A 193 15.99 26.91 -22.40
CA GLU A 193 14.74 27.32 -21.77
C GLU A 193 14.40 28.80 -22.05
N PRO A 194 13.12 29.13 -22.31
CA PRO A 194 12.64 30.51 -22.30
C PRO A 194 12.73 31.13 -20.91
N ASP A 195 12.46 32.43 -20.81
CA ASP A 195 12.42 33.12 -19.51
C ASP A 195 11.34 32.54 -18.59
N TYR A 196 11.76 32.22 -17.36
CA TYR A 196 10.93 31.58 -16.33
C TYR A 196 10.54 32.64 -15.29
N ASP A 197 9.25 33.00 -15.28
CA ASP A 197 8.62 33.99 -14.40
C ASP A 197 7.19 33.53 -14.10
N LEU A 198 7.04 32.62 -13.13
CA LEU A 198 5.77 31.94 -12.85
C LEU A 198 5.30 32.22 -11.42
N ASN A 199 4.09 32.77 -11.31
CA ASN A 199 3.37 32.98 -10.07
C ASN A 199 2.32 31.88 -9.88
N VAL A 200 2.37 31.16 -8.76
CA VAL A 200 1.42 30.09 -8.42
C VAL A 200 0.75 30.38 -7.07
N ASP A 201 -0.56 30.58 -7.10
CA ASP A 201 -1.40 30.81 -5.93
C ASP A 201 -2.23 29.56 -5.62
N ILE A 202 -2.00 28.94 -4.46
CA ILE A 202 -2.71 27.74 -3.99
C ILE A 202 -3.64 28.10 -2.83
N LEU A 203 -4.96 28.02 -3.06
CA LEU A 203 -5.98 28.23 -2.04
C LEU A 203 -6.40 26.88 -1.43
N LEU A 204 -6.05 26.69 -0.16
CA LEU A 204 -6.37 25.50 0.61
C LEU A 204 -7.71 25.66 1.35
N PRO A 205 -8.49 24.58 1.51
CA PRO A 205 -9.74 24.60 2.26
C PRO A 205 -9.51 25.06 3.71
N GLY A 206 -10.39 25.91 4.22
CA GLY A 206 -10.30 26.48 5.57
C GLY A 206 -9.33 27.67 5.72
N ARG A 207 -8.58 28.06 4.67
CA ARG A 207 -7.72 29.26 4.69
C ARG A 207 -8.38 30.43 3.95
N SER A 208 -8.31 31.62 4.53
CA SER A 208 -8.82 32.85 3.92
C SER A 208 -7.87 33.50 2.91
N LYS A 209 -6.58 33.15 2.93
CA LYS A 209 -5.56 33.66 2.01
C LYS A 209 -4.88 32.50 1.27
N PRO A 210 -4.63 32.64 -0.06
CA PRO A 210 -3.87 31.65 -0.82
C PRO A 210 -2.39 31.68 -0.40
N ASN A 211 -1.75 30.52 -0.47
CA ASN A 211 -0.29 30.43 -0.40
C ASN A 211 0.27 30.81 -1.78
N ARG A 212 1.06 31.88 -1.83
CA ARG A 212 1.66 32.37 -3.07
C ARG A 212 3.10 31.89 -3.21
N TYR A 213 3.41 31.36 -4.38
CA TYR A 213 4.75 30.91 -4.74
C TYR A 213 5.22 31.64 -5.99
N TYR A 214 6.46 32.10 -5.95
CA TYR A 214 7.10 32.78 -7.06
C TYR A 214 8.29 31.96 -7.54
N PHE A 215 8.25 31.58 -8.81
CA PHE A 215 9.29 30.79 -9.46
C PHE A 215 10.00 31.61 -10.55
N ASN A 216 11.31 31.69 -10.45
CA ASN A 216 12.21 32.36 -11.37
C ASN A 216 13.44 31.48 -11.67
N ARG A 217 14.35 31.93 -12.53
CA ARG A 217 15.58 31.20 -12.86
C ARG A 217 16.49 30.85 -11.68
N ASP A 218 16.36 31.53 -10.55
CA ASP A 218 17.19 31.21 -9.38
C ASP A 218 16.58 30.07 -8.54
N ASN A 219 15.27 29.83 -8.66
CA ASN A 219 14.55 28.93 -7.76
C ASN A 219 13.58 27.94 -8.44
N TYR A 220 13.54 27.88 -9.77
CA TYR A 220 12.61 27.04 -10.54
C TYR A 220 12.73 25.53 -10.27
N TYR A 221 13.89 25.05 -9.80
CA TYR A 221 14.06 23.66 -9.34
C TYR A 221 13.60 23.41 -7.89
N THR A 222 13.12 24.42 -7.17
CA THR A 222 12.77 24.30 -5.75
C THR A 222 11.39 23.71 -5.57
N THR A 223 11.29 22.59 -4.86
CA THR A 223 10.01 22.03 -4.43
C THR A 223 9.42 22.82 -3.27
N ARG A 224 8.13 23.18 -3.37
CA ARG A 224 7.36 23.81 -2.29
C ARG A 224 6.28 22.84 -1.80
N THR A 225 6.15 22.70 -0.48
CA THR A 225 5.20 21.75 0.13
C THR A 225 4.29 22.46 1.11
N SER A 226 3.00 22.11 1.09
CA SER A 226 2.02 22.53 2.08
C SER A 226 1.22 21.32 2.52
N LYS A 227 0.96 21.20 3.83
CA LYS A 227 0.16 20.13 4.42
C LYS A 227 -1.17 20.68 4.93
N ILE A 228 -2.20 19.86 4.81
CA ILE A 228 -3.53 20.10 5.38
C ILE A 228 -4.00 18.81 6.05
N ASP A 229 -4.67 18.91 7.18
CA ASP A 229 -5.15 17.75 7.96
C ASP A 229 -6.56 17.32 7.53
N VAL A 230 -6.98 17.69 6.30
CA VAL A 230 -8.31 17.38 5.75
C VAL A 230 -8.16 16.74 4.38
N ILE A 231 -8.79 15.58 4.19
CA ILE A 231 -8.84 14.84 2.93
C ILE A 231 -10.14 15.12 2.16
N ASN A 232 -10.15 14.89 0.84
CA ASN A 232 -11.32 15.01 -0.04
C ASN A 232 -11.97 16.40 -0.11
N GLN A 233 -11.16 17.45 -0.02
CA GLN A 233 -11.60 18.84 -0.19
C GLN A 233 -11.04 19.44 -1.48
N ASN A 234 -11.80 20.33 -2.09
CA ASN A 234 -11.38 21.00 -3.32
C ASN A 234 -10.27 22.02 -3.02
N VAL A 235 -9.18 21.95 -3.79
CA VAL A 235 -8.07 22.92 -3.76
C VAL A 235 -8.12 23.72 -5.05
N THR A 236 -7.98 25.05 -4.95
CA THR A 236 -7.92 25.92 -6.14
C THR A 236 -6.48 26.32 -6.41
N VAL A 237 -6.00 26.09 -7.63
CA VAL A 237 -4.66 26.46 -8.08
C VAL A 237 -4.78 27.48 -9.20
N THR A 238 -4.09 28.61 -9.05
CA THR A 238 -4.08 29.72 -10.01
C THR A 238 -2.65 29.97 -10.42
N ALA A 239 -2.33 29.82 -11.70
CA ALA A 239 -0.98 30.04 -12.24
C ALA A 239 -1.01 31.20 -13.24
N THR A 240 -0.05 32.12 -13.13
CA THR A 240 0.08 33.30 -14.02
C THR A 240 1.55 33.58 -14.34
N GLY A 241 1.85 34.02 -15.56
CA GLY A 241 3.22 34.31 -16.01
C GLY A 241 3.72 33.33 -17.07
N THR A 242 5.04 33.25 -17.24
CA THR A 242 5.73 32.41 -18.23
C THR A 242 6.52 31.30 -17.56
N GLY A 243 6.22 30.05 -17.90
CA GLY A 243 6.87 28.89 -17.31
C GLY A 243 5.89 27.73 -17.19
N GLU A 244 6.37 26.63 -16.62
CA GLU A 244 5.58 25.42 -16.41
C GLU A 244 5.93 24.79 -15.07
N ALA A 245 4.93 24.59 -14.21
CA ALA A 245 5.10 23.95 -12.91
C ALA A 245 4.17 22.75 -12.77
N THR A 246 4.64 21.74 -12.05
CA THR A 246 3.87 20.54 -11.73
C THR A 246 3.34 20.64 -10.31
N VAL A 247 2.03 20.39 -10.15
CA VAL A 247 1.38 20.34 -8.84
C VAL A 247 0.93 18.91 -8.57
N THR A 248 1.46 18.33 -7.50
CA THR A 248 1.14 16.96 -7.08
C THR A 248 0.41 17.00 -5.74
N MET A 249 -0.82 16.46 -5.70
CA MET A 249 -1.59 16.33 -4.48
C MET A 249 -1.54 14.88 -3.99
N VAL A 250 -1.00 14.67 -2.79
CA VAL A 250 -0.86 13.35 -2.17
C VAL A 250 -1.69 13.30 -0.90
N SER A 251 -2.64 12.38 -0.83
CA SER A 251 -3.43 12.12 0.39
C SER A 251 -2.87 10.90 1.09
N LEU A 252 -2.35 11.09 2.30
CA LEU A 252 -1.94 9.99 3.17
C LEU A 252 -3.08 9.72 4.16
N TYR A 253 -3.61 8.50 4.13
CA TYR A 253 -4.67 8.08 5.04
C TYR A 253 -4.53 6.59 5.35
N TYR A 254 -5.03 6.18 6.51
CA TYR A 254 -5.14 4.77 6.85
C TYR A 254 -6.29 4.15 6.06
N ALA A 255 -5.95 3.44 4.99
CA ALA A 255 -6.91 2.63 4.26
C ALA A 255 -7.18 1.33 5.04
N LYS A 256 -8.45 0.94 5.14
CA LYS A 256 -8.79 -0.40 5.61
C LYS A 256 -8.24 -1.42 4.61
N PRO A 257 -7.47 -2.42 5.04
CA PRO A 257 -7.12 -3.53 4.18
C PRO A 257 -8.40 -4.28 3.80
N LYS A 258 -8.74 -4.25 2.52
CA LYS A 258 -9.81 -5.07 1.96
C LYS A 258 -9.14 -6.16 1.16
N GLU A 259 -9.36 -7.43 1.50
CA GLU A 259 -9.14 -8.50 0.53
C GLU A 259 -10.22 -8.36 -0.53
N LYS A 260 -9.91 -7.77 -1.69
CA LYS A 260 -10.77 -7.96 -2.85
C LYS A 260 -10.38 -9.31 -3.45
N GLU A 261 -11.37 -10.12 -3.82
CA GLU A 261 -11.12 -11.33 -4.65
C GLU A 261 -10.36 -10.97 -5.95
N SER A 262 -10.42 -9.71 -6.37
CA SER A 262 -9.65 -9.16 -7.50
C SER A 262 -8.19 -8.86 -7.22
N ASP A 263 -7.67 -8.98 -5.99
CA ASP A 263 -6.28 -8.61 -5.68
C ASP A 263 -5.30 -9.73 -6.06
N CYS A 264 -5.77 -10.99 -6.09
CA CYS A 264 -4.99 -12.17 -6.45
C CYS A 264 -5.30 -12.66 -7.88
N GLN A 265 -5.22 -11.75 -8.85
CA GLN A 265 -5.42 -12.07 -10.27
C GLN A 265 -4.28 -12.95 -10.82
N LYS A 266 -3.04 -12.56 -10.54
CA LYS A 266 -1.82 -13.19 -11.09
C LYS A 266 -1.19 -14.23 -10.19
N PHE A 267 -1.45 -14.18 -8.89
CA PHE A 267 -0.90 -15.13 -7.93
C PHE A 267 -2.02 -15.84 -7.17
N ASN A 268 -1.77 -17.10 -6.83
CA ASN A 268 -2.50 -17.81 -5.79
C ASN A 268 -1.59 -17.88 -4.56
N LEU A 269 -2.00 -17.23 -3.49
CA LEU A 269 -1.27 -17.17 -2.22
C LEU A 269 -2.13 -17.78 -1.12
N SER A 270 -1.59 -18.77 -0.43
CA SER A 270 -2.16 -19.37 0.77
C SER A 270 -1.20 -19.15 1.93
N VAL A 271 -1.70 -18.62 3.05
CA VAL A 271 -0.90 -18.33 4.24
C VAL A 271 -1.53 -19.02 5.43
N GLN A 272 -0.73 -19.81 6.15
CA GLN A 272 -1.16 -20.54 7.33
C GLN A 272 -0.15 -20.37 8.45
N LEU A 273 -0.66 -20.09 9.66
CA LEU A 273 0.15 -20.05 10.86
C LEU A 273 -0.18 -21.28 11.71
N LEU A 274 0.78 -22.19 11.84
CA LEU A 274 0.63 -23.45 12.55
C LEU A 274 1.42 -23.41 13.86
N PRO A 275 0.89 -23.91 14.99
CA PRO A 275 1.68 -24.07 16.21
C PRO A 275 2.81 -25.08 15.99
N ASP A 276 3.98 -24.86 16.60
CA ASP A 276 5.06 -25.83 16.48
C ASP A 276 4.77 -27.12 17.28
N VAL A 277 5.14 -28.25 16.70
CA VAL A 277 4.79 -29.59 17.20
C VAL A 277 5.60 -29.94 18.47
N ASP A 278 6.69 -29.23 18.72
CA ASP A 278 7.62 -29.45 19.84
C ASP A 278 7.10 -28.88 21.19
N GLY A 279 5.85 -28.41 21.26
CA GLY A 279 5.16 -28.10 22.52
C GLY A 279 5.56 -26.78 23.19
N ASN A 280 6.31 -25.90 22.50
CA ASN A 280 6.59 -24.56 23.00
C ASN A 280 5.51 -23.58 22.52
N GLU A 281 4.66 -23.10 23.44
CA GLU A 281 3.50 -22.23 23.13
C GLU A 281 3.86 -20.92 22.42
N ASN A 282 5.14 -20.52 22.43
CA ASN A 282 5.59 -19.25 21.87
C ASN A 282 6.23 -19.39 20.46
N ILE A 283 6.23 -20.58 19.85
CA ILE A 283 6.82 -20.83 18.53
C ILE A 283 5.74 -21.25 17.54
N TYR A 284 5.71 -20.58 16.39
CA TYR A 284 4.80 -20.87 15.30
C TYR A 284 5.56 -21.11 14.00
N LYS A 285 5.06 -22.02 13.17
CA LYS A 285 5.50 -22.26 11.80
C LYS A 285 4.61 -21.46 10.85
N LEU A 286 5.18 -20.46 10.20
CA LEU A 286 4.52 -19.72 9.14
C LEU A 286 4.74 -20.48 7.83
N LYS A 287 3.66 -21.03 7.28
CA LYS A 287 3.63 -21.77 6.02
C LYS A 287 2.96 -20.91 4.95
N MET A 288 3.62 -20.76 3.81
CA MET A 288 3.11 -20.03 2.65
C MET A 288 3.23 -20.90 1.41
N GLU A 289 2.16 -20.95 0.61
CA GLU A 289 2.15 -21.61 -0.69
C GLU A 289 1.85 -20.56 -1.76
N ILE A 290 2.73 -20.46 -2.74
CA ILE A 290 2.71 -19.45 -3.80
C ILE A 290 2.65 -20.14 -5.15
N PHE A 291 1.77 -19.68 -6.02
CA PHE A 291 1.64 -20.22 -7.37
C PHE A 291 1.29 -19.10 -8.36
N TYR A 292 1.94 -19.09 -9.52
CA TYR A 292 1.68 -18.07 -10.53
C TYR A 292 0.57 -18.51 -11.49
N LYS A 293 -0.48 -17.69 -11.62
CA LYS A 293 -1.70 -17.97 -12.39
C LYS A 293 -1.54 -17.52 -13.83
N ASP A 294 -0.64 -18.17 -14.56
CA ASP A 294 -0.40 -17.95 -15.98
C ASP A 294 -0.34 -19.31 -16.71
N LYS A 295 -0.61 -19.31 -18.00
CA LYS A 295 -0.66 -20.54 -18.81
C LYS A 295 0.65 -20.80 -19.55
N ASP A 296 1.41 -19.75 -19.82
CA ASP A 296 2.48 -19.79 -20.82
C ASP A 296 3.86 -19.47 -20.22
N ARG A 297 3.93 -18.84 -19.04
CA ARG A 297 5.21 -18.46 -18.41
C ARG A 297 5.21 -18.60 -16.89
N ASP A 298 6.40 -18.88 -16.34
CA ASP A 298 6.68 -18.67 -14.91
C ASP A 298 6.72 -17.16 -14.59
N ALA A 299 6.43 -16.80 -13.34
CA ALA A 299 6.67 -15.45 -12.85
C ALA A 299 8.18 -15.20 -12.83
N SER A 300 8.57 -13.98 -13.17
CA SER A 300 9.94 -13.52 -13.02
C SER A 300 10.29 -13.28 -11.54
N MET A 301 11.39 -12.57 -11.27
CA MET A 301 11.79 -12.20 -9.92
C MET A 301 10.61 -11.60 -9.16
N SER A 302 10.21 -12.27 -8.09
CA SER A 302 9.04 -11.94 -7.29
C SER A 302 9.45 -11.58 -5.88
N ILE A 303 8.76 -10.60 -5.30
CA ILE A 303 8.98 -10.17 -3.92
C ILE A 303 7.85 -10.71 -3.06
N LEU A 304 8.23 -11.33 -1.95
CA LEU A 304 7.35 -11.71 -0.87
C LEU A 304 7.62 -10.79 0.31
N ASP A 305 6.70 -9.86 0.56
CA ASP A 305 6.77 -8.88 1.65
C ASP A 305 5.87 -9.34 2.80
N ILE A 306 6.50 -9.71 3.92
CA ILE A 306 5.88 -10.31 5.09
C ILE A 306 5.93 -9.29 6.23
N GLY A 307 4.78 -8.71 6.56
CA GLY A 307 4.61 -7.97 7.80
C GLY A 307 4.67 -8.94 8.99
N LEU A 308 5.43 -8.60 10.01
CA LEU A 308 5.48 -9.40 11.24
C LEU A 308 4.40 -8.94 12.23
N LEU A 309 3.91 -9.90 13.04
CA LEU A 309 3.04 -9.62 14.18
C LEU A 309 3.85 -8.87 15.24
N THR A 310 3.22 -7.93 15.95
CA THR A 310 3.90 -7.19 17.03
C THR A 310 4.41 -8.14 18.11
N GLY A 311 5.71 -8.04 18.43
CA GLY A 311 6.36 -8.91 19.41
C GLY A 311 6.84 -10.26 18.87
N PHE A 312 6.77 -10.47 17.56
CA PHE A 312 7.29 -11.68 16.90
C PHE A 312 8.60 -11.38 16.16
N THR A 313 9.52 -12.34 16.22
CA THR A 313 10.79 -12.35 15.49
C THR A 313 10.90 -13.60 14.63
N VAL A 314 11.70 -13.53 13.56
CA VAL A 314 11.88 -14.64 12.62
C VAL A 314 13.10 -15.46 12.99
N ASN A 315 13.03 -16.78 12.79
CA ASN A 315 14.17 -17.66 12.98
C ASN A 315 15.13 -17.54 11.79
N THR A 316 16.25 -16.86 11.98
CA THR A 316 17.25 -16.61 10.92
C THR A 316 17.93 -17.88 10.43
N ASN A 317 18.03 -18.93 11.25
CA ASN A 317 18.65 -20.18 10.84
C ASN A 317 17.81 -20.91 9.78
N ASP A 318 16.48 -20.89 9.92
CA ASP A 318 15.57 -21.48 8.95
C ASP A 318 15.66 -20.72 7.60
N LEU A 319 15.73 -19.37 7.64
CA LEU A 319 15.88 -18.53 6.46
C LEU A 319 17.26 -18.70 5.78
N ASP A 320 18.33 -18.87 6.55
CA ASP A 320 19.66 -19.18 6.03
C ASP A 320 19.70 -20.54 5.33
N LEU A 321 18.96 -21.54 5.82
CA LEU A 321 18.84 -22.84 5.14
C LEU A 321 18.07 -22.72 3.82
N LEU A 322 17.02 -21.90 3.77
CA LEU A 322 16.24 -21.65 2.56
C LEU A 322 17.01 -20.85 1.49
N SER A 323 18.01 -20.06 1.88
CA SER A 323 18.80 -19.22 0.97
C SER A 323 20.16 -19.82 0.59
N LYS A 324 20.90 -20.39 1.53
CA LYS A 324 22.26 -20.93 1.33
C LYS A 324 22.30 -22.46 1.22
N GLY A 325 21.15 -23.13 1.34
CA GLY A 325 21.04 -24.58 1.26
C GLY A 325 21.33 -25.14 -0.13
N ARG A 326 21.50 -26.47 -0.21
CA ARG A 326 21.72 -27.19 -1.49
C ARG A 326 20.51 -27.13 -2.44
N ALA A 327 19.34 -26.80 -1.92
CA ALA A 327 18.11 -26.56 -2.67
C ALA A 327 17.57 -25.18 -2.25
N SER A 328 18.31 -24.12 -2.56
CA SER A 328 17.92 -22.75 -2.28
C SER A 328 16.61 -22.42 -3.00
N ILE A 329 15.57 -22.09 -2.24
CA ILE A 329 14.27 -21.64 -2.76
C ILE A 329 14.23 -20.12 -2.80
N ILE A 330 14.94 -19.47 -1.88
CA ILE A 330 15.00 -18.02 -1.72
C ILE A 330 16.35 -17.52 -2.23
N ALA A 331 16.35 -16.46 -3.04
CA ALA A 331 17.58 -15.84 -3.50
C ALA A 331 18.25 -15.01 -2.40
N LYS A 332 17.45 -14.20 -1.71
CA LYS A 332 17.90 -13.33 -0.61
C LYS A 332 16.73 -13.01 0.31
N TYR A 333 17.03 -12.69 1.56
CA TYR A 333 16.06 -12.08 2.47
C TYR A 333 16.67 -10.85 3.17
N GLU A 334 15.82 -9.89 3.51
CA GLU A 334 16.19 -8.66 4.21
C GLU A 334 15.16 -8.34 5.28
N MET A 335 15.64 -8.04 6.50
CA MET A 335 14.78 -7.50 7.56
C MET A 335 14.75 -5.98 7.39
N ASN A 336 13.60 -5.45 7.00
CA ASN A 336 13.42 -4.04 6.79
C ASN A 336 12.82 -3.40 8.05
N THR A 337 13.61 -2.55 8.70
CA THR A 337 13.18 -1.74 9.85
C THR A 337 12.72 -0.34 9.44
N VAL A 338 12.91 0.05 8.17
CA VAL A 338 12.68 1.42 7.67
C VAL A 338 11.30 1.56 7.03
N LEU A 339 10.79 0.53 6.35
CA LEU A 339 9.50 0.57 5.62
C LEU A 339 8.28 0.20 6.47
N SER A 340 8.47 -0.35 7.66
CA SER A 340 7.37 -0.77 8.53
C SER A 340 7.71 -0.51 9.99
N GLU A 341 6.88 0.28 10.68
CA GLU A 341 6.94 0.47 12.14
C GLU A 341 6.80 -0.87 12.91
N ARG A 342 6.32 -1.93 12.25
CA ARG A 342 6.10 -3.28 12.81
C ARG A 342 7.24 -4.27 12.53
N GLY A 343 8.25 -3.85 11.75
CA GLY A 343 9.24 -4.74 11.15
C GLY A 343 8.62 -5.55 9.99
N SER A 344 9.28 -5.54 8.83
CA SER A 344 8.91 -6.41 7.71
C SER A 344 10.08 -7.29 7.28
N LEU A 345 9.76 -8.52 6.88
CA LEU A 345 10.69 -9.45 6.26
C LEU A 345 10.41 -9.45 4.76
N ILE A 346 11.42 -9.06 3.97
CA ILE A 346 11.35 -9.07 2.51
C ILE A 346 12.13 -10.29 2.03
N ILE A 347 11.48 -11.16 1.26
CA ILE A 347 12.05 -12.35 0.64
C ILE A 347 12.04 -12.14 -0.88
N TYR A 348 13.19 -12.37 -1.51
CA TYR A 348 13.37 -12.31 -2.95
C TYR A 348 13.38 -13.72 -3.54
N LEU A 349 12.47 -13.98 -4.48
CA LEU A 349 12.37 -15.22 -5.24
C LEU A 349 12.86 -14.98 -6.67
N ASP A 350 13.71 -15.86 -7.19
CA ASP A 350 14.21 -15.74 -8.57
C ASP A 350 13.10 -15.92 -9.60
N LYS A 351 12.17 -16.83 -9.31
CA LYS A 351 10.98 -17.11 -10.11
C LYS A 351 9.90 -17.72 -9.23
N VAL A 352 8.66 -17.70 -9.72
CA VAL A 352 7.56 -18.48 -9.14
C VAL A 352 6.94 -19.32 -10.25
N SER A 353 6.88 -20.64 -10.06
CA SER A 353 6.38 -21.51 -11.11
C SER A 353 4.87 -21.34 -11.37
N HIS A 354 4.51 -21.42 -12.65
CA HIS A 354 3.11 -21.53 -13.10
C HIS A 354 2.62 -22.98 -13.20
N THR A 355 3.49 -23.97 -12.94
CA THR A 355 3.15 -25.40 -13.05
C THR A 355 3.05 -26.12 -11.71
N ARG A 356 3.79 -25.65 -10.70
CA ARG A 356 3.84 -26.26 -9.37
C ARG A 356 3.82 -25.17 -8.30
N PRO A 357 3.06 -25.34 -7.22
CA PRO A 357 3.11 -24.41 -6.10
C PRO A 357 4.46 -24.51 -5.39
N GLU A 358 5.01 -23.36 -5.05
CA GLU A 358 6.22 -23.22 -4.24
C GLU A 358 5.83 -23.03 -2.78
N GLU A 359 6.37 -23.87 -1.91
CA GLU A 359 6.12 -23.83 -0.47
C GLU A 359 7.32 -23.21 0.26
N ILE A 360 7.04 -22.19 1.07
CA ILE A 360 8.03 -21.53 1.92
C ILE A 360 7.54 -21.61 3.35
N THR A 361 8.33 -22.27 4.20
CA THR A 361 7.98 -22.48 5.62
C THR A 361 9.17 -22.15 6.51
N PHE A 362 8.95 -21.33 7.53
CA PHE A 362 9.96 -21.02 8.55
C PHE A 362 9.30 -20.72 9.91
N ARG A 363 10.07 -20.80 10.99
CA ARG A 363 9.57 -20.50 12.34
C ARG A 363 9.61 -19.01 12.68
N ILE A 364 8.59 -18.56 13.39
CA ILE A 364 8.52 -17.26 14.05
C ILE A 364 8.35 -17.46 15.56
N HIS A 365 9.03 -16.64 16.35
CA HIS A 365 9.08 -16.73 17.80
C HIS A 365 8.39 -15.51 18.40
N GLN A 366 7.51 -15.74 19.38
CA GLN A 366 6.90 -14.67 20.16
C GLN A 366 7.83 -14.30 21.33
N GLU A 367 8.55 -13.20 21.18
CA GLU A 367 9.44 -12.67 22.24
C GLU A 367 8.68 -11.80 23.24
N LEU A 368 7.65 -11.07 22.79
CA LEU A 368 6.84 -10.20 23.62
C LEU A 368 5.37 -10.59 23.51
N LYS A 369 4.74 -10.91 24.65
CA LYS A 369 3.30 -11.17 24.72
C LYS A 369 2.52 -9.86 24.76
N VAL A 370 1.83 -9.56 23.67
CA VAL A 370 0.95 -8.39 23.52
C VAL A 370 -0.50 -8.84 23.74
N GLY A 371 -1.30 -8.02 24.43
CA GLY A 371 -2.67 -8.38 24.83
C GLY A 371 -3.64 -8.50 23.64
N VAL A 372 -3.56 -7.59 22.66
CA VAL A 372 -4.36 -7.64 21.43
C VAL A 372 -3.40 -7.66 20.26
N LEU A 373 -3.27 -8.82 19.61
CA LEU A 373 -2.48 -8.96 18.39
C LEU A 373 -3.30 -8.49 17.19
N GLN A 374 -2.75 -7.56 16.43
CA GLN A 374 -3.29 -7.20 15.13
C GLN A 374 -2.87 -8.24 14.09
N PRO A 375 -3.74 -8.64 13.14
CA PRO A 375 -3.35 -9.47 12.01
C PRO A 375 -2.20 -8.82 11.23
N ALA A 376 -1.30 -9.65 10.72
CA ALA A 376 -0.23 -9.20 9.83
C ALA A 376 -0.52 -9.65 8.40
N ALA A 377 0.06 -8.94 7.43
CA ALA A 377 -0.15 -9.16 6.02
C ALA A 377 1.08 -9.81 5.37
N VAL A 378 0.83 -10.73 4.45
CA VAL A 378 1.81 -11.22 3.48
C VAL A 378 1.35 -10.75 2.11
N SER A 379 2.26 -10.13 1.35
CA SER A 379 1.99 -9.73 -0.02
C SER A 379 3.00 -10.33 -0.98
N VAL A 380 2.52 -10.79 -2.14
CA VAL A 380 3.36 -11.29 -3.24
C VAL A 380 3.08 -10.50 -4.51
N TYR A 381 4.15 -10.13 -5.22
CA TYR A 381 4.08 -9.39 -6.48
C TYR A 381 5.34 -9.64 -7.32
N GLU A 382 5.23 -9.51 -8.63
CA GLU A 382 6.41 -9.48 -9.50
C GLU A 382 7.14 -8.13 -9.31
N TYR A 383 8.47 -8.11 -9.30
CA TYR A 383 9.24 -6.89 -9.04
C TYR A 383 8.88 -5.73 -9.98
N TYR A 384 8.55 -6.04 -11.24
CA TYR A 384 8.25 -5.06 -12.29
C TYR A 384 6.75 -4.84 -12.51
N ASP A 385 5.90 -5.67 -11.89
CA ASP A 385 4.46 -5.50 -11.91
C ASP A 385 3.90 -5.53 -10.48
N GLN A 386 3.59 -4.34 -9.97
CA GLN A 386 3.14 -4.10 -8.60
C GLN A 386 1.67 -4.46 -8.39
N THR A 387 1.13 -5.47 -9.08
CA THR A 387 -0.16 -6.06 -8.74
C THR A 387 0.03 -6.99 -7.53
N HIS A 388 -0.20 -6.45 -6.34
CA HIS A 388 -0.04 -7.18 -5.08
C HIS A 388 -1.20 -8.15 -4.85
N CYS A 389 -0.89 -9.42 -4.57
CA CYS A 389 -1.80 -10.36 -3.94
C CYS A 389 -1.50 -10.38 -2.44
N VAL A 390 -2.46 -9.93 -1.62
CA VAL A 390 -2.30 -9.76 -0.18
C VAL A 390 -3.18 -10.77 0.57
N LYS A 391 -2.60 -11.43 1.58
CA LYS A 391 -3.30 -12.31 2.51
C LYS A 391 -2.89 -12.02 3.94
N PHE A 392 -3.84 -12.07 4.86
CA PHE A 392 -3.56 -11.82 6.27
C PHE A 392 -3.42 -13.12 7.06
N TYR A 393 -2.70 -13.07 8.17
CA TYR A 393 -2.57 -14.21 9.07
C TYR A 393 -2.60 -13.78 10.54
N HIS A 394 -3.12 -14.68 11.40
CA HIS A 394 -3.25 -14.48 12.83
C HIS A 394 -3.27 -15.84 13.56
N PRO A 395 -2.71 -15.98 14.78
CA PRO A 395 -2.66 -17.27 15.50
C PRO A 395 -4.03 -17.88 15.82
N GLU A 396 -4.96 -17.06 16.32
CA GLU A 396 -6.27 -17.55 16.81
C GLU A 396 -7.44 -17.29 15.83
N ARG A 397 -7.22 -16.49 14.79
CA ARG A 397 -8.29 -15.95 13.94
C ARG A 397 -8.10 -16.43 12.51
N LYS A 398 -9.20 -16.70 11.82
CA LYS A 398 -9.14 -16.90 10.36
C LYS A 398 -8.68 -15.59 9.72
N ALA A 399 -7.88 -15.72 8.66
CA ALA A 399 -7.18 -14.67 7.92
C ALA A 399 -8.02 -13.41 7.63
N ASP A 400 -9.35 -13.51 7.53
CA ASP A 400 -10.13 -12.56 6.76
C ASP A 400 -10.66 -11.32 7.52
N LYS A 401 -10.37 -11.11 8.82
CA LYS A 401 -11.07 -10.05 9.59
C LYS A 401 -10.20 -9.30 10.60
N LEU A 402 -9.92 -8.02 10.29
CA LEU A 402 -9.69 -7.00 11.32
C LEU A 402 -10.95 -6.86 12.20
N LEU A 403 -10.76 -6.48 13.47
CA LEU A 403 -11.88 -6.20 14.40
C LEU A 403 -12.55 -4.90 14.00
N LEU A 404 -13.52 -5.00 13.09
CA LEU A 404 -14.33 -3.88 12.63
C LEU A 404 -15.72 -4.00 13.26
N LEU A 405 -16.16 -2.91 13.91
CA LEU A 405 -17.56 -2.71 14.27
C LEU A 405 -18.24 -2.14 13.03
N CYS A 406 -18.96 -2.99 12.30
CA CYS A 406 -19.64 -2.59 11.06
C CYS A 406 -21.15 -2.42 11.31
N ALA A 407 -21.67 -1.26 10.93
CA ALA A 407 -23.09 -1.02 10.72
C ALA A 407 -23.30 -0.78 9.22
N ASN A 408 -23.88 -1.77 8.52
CA ASN A 408 -23.99 -1.75 7.06
C ASN A 408 -22.62 -1.53 6.37
N ASP A 409 -22.47 -0.49 5.54
CA ASP A 409 -21.24 -0.15 4.80
C ASP A 409 -20.26 0.73 5.60
N GLU A 410 -20.66 1.21 6.78
CA GLU A 410 -19.83 2.04 7.65
C GLU A 410 -19.23 1.17 8.75
N CYS A 411 -17.92 0.98 8.71
CA CYS A 411 -17.20 0.27 9.76
C CYS A 411 -16.30 1.23 10.53
N THR A 412 -16.34 1.19 11.84
CA THR A 412 -15.38 1.89 12.69
C THR A 412 -14.28 0.93 13.13
N CYS A 413 -13.04 1.40 13.13
CA CYS A 413 -11.92 0.68 13.74
C CYS A 413 -12.00 0.95 15.24
N ALA A 414 -12.24 -0.10 16.01
CA ALA A 414 -12.37 -0.04 17.45
C ALA A 414 -11.57 -1.20 18.02
N GLU A 415 -10.27 -0.99 18.16
CA GLU A 415 -9.41 -1.90 18.94
C GLU A 415 -9.38 -1.42 20.40
N GLU A 416 -10.55 -1.14 20.95
CA GLU A 416 -10.67 -0.73 22.34
C GLU A 416 -10.74 -1.95 23.26
N ASN A 417 -10.37 -1.75 24.53
CA ASN A 417 -10.60 -2.76 25.54
C ASN A 417 -12.10 -3.00 25.71
N CYS A 418 -12.50 -4.27 25.81
CA CYS A 418 -13.89 -4.63 26.08
C CYS A 418 -14.40 -3.98 27.38
N SER A 419 -15.59 -3.40 27.34
CA SER A 419 -16.33 -3.11 28.57
C SER A 419 -16.59 -4.41 29.33
N LYS A 420 -16.30 -4.41 30.63
CA LYS A 420 -16.55 -5.56 31.52
C LYS A 420 -17.79 -5.27 32.34
N GLN A 421 -18.72 -6.22 32.36
CA GLN A 421 -19.84 -6.16 33.28
C GLN A 421 -19.30 -6.19 34.71
N LYS A 422 -19.63 -5.16 35.48
CA LYS A 422 -19.25 -5.07 36.89
C LYS A 422 -20.11 -6.06 37.68
N LYS A 423 -19.47 -7.08 38.25
CA LYS A 423 -20.10 -8.11 39.09
C LYS A 423 -19.70 -8.02 40.56
N ASP A 424 -18.72 -7.17 40.86
CA ASP A 424 -18.21 -6.96 42.22
C ASP A 424 -19.16 -6.08 43.03
N LYS A 425 -19.02 -6.07 44.36
CA LYS A 425 -19.78 -5.18 45.26
C LYS A 425 -19.33 -3.73 45.07
N ILE A 426 -19.99 -3.00 44.17
CA ILE A 426 -19.68 -1.60 43.87
C ILE A 426 -20.27 -0.68 44.96
N PRO A 427 -19.48 0.25 45.54
CA PRO A 427 -19.98 1.27 46.45
C PRO A 427 -20.97 2.24 45.78
N ASN A 428 -22.01 2.69 46.50
CA ASN A 428 -23.01 3.61 45.96
C ASN A 428 -22.37 4.94 45.50
N GLU A 429 -21.39 5.45 46.24
CA GLU A 429 -20.65 6.68 45.91
C GLU A 429 -20.01 6.60 44.52
N GLN A 430 -19.46 5.44 44.13
CA GLN A 430 -18.87 5.28 42.80
C GLN A 430 -19.91 5.33 41.68
N ARG A 431 -21.11 4.79 41.92
CA ARG A 431 -22.21 4.87 40.93
C ARG A 431 -22.66 6.31 40.73
N THR A 432 -22.90 7.04 41.83
CA THR A 432 -23.33 8.44 41.78
C THR A 432 -22.26 9.33 41.15
N ALA A 433 -20.98 9.14 41.50
CA ALA A 433 -19.87 9.89 40.89
C ALA A 433 -19.76 9.61 39.39
N LYS A 434 -19.94 8.35 38.95
CA LYS A 434 -19.85 7.97 37.54
C LYS A 434 -20.95 8.60 36.68
N VAL A 435 -22.18 8.68 37.18
CA VAL A 435 -23.32 9.34 36.48
C VAL A 435 -23.00 10.80 36.13
N CYS A 436 -22.20 11.45 36.97
CA CYS A 436 -21.82 12.86 36.86
C CYS A 436 -20.40 13.08 36.37
N GLU A 437 -19.74 12.06 35.85
CA GLU A 437 -18.37 12.19 35.36
C GLU A 437 -18.33 13.06 34.09
N ASN A 438 -17.65 14.19 34.21
CA ASN A 438 -17.40 15.14 33.13
C ASN A 438 -15.93 15.60 33.19
N THR A 439 -15.00 14.66 32.99
CA THR A 439 -13.57 14.95 32.91
C THR A 439 -13.16 15.16 31.46
N GLN A 440 -12.00 15.79 31.23
CA GLN A 440 -11.44 15.93 29.86
C GLN A 440 -11.21 14.58 29.15
N THR A 441 -11.15 13.47 29.90
CA THR A 441 -10.86 12.12 29.38
C THR A 441 -12.06 11.17 29.36
N SER A 442 -13.13 11.47 30.12
CA SER A 442 -14.34 10.64 30.15
C SER A 442 -15.55 11.49 30.52
N ILE A 443 -16.56 11.45 29.63
CA ILE A 443 -17.83 12.16 29.79
C ILE A 443 -18.94 11.12 29.70
N ILE A 444 -19.72 10.98 30.76
CA ILE A 444 -20.94 10.17 30.74
C ILE A 444 -22.08 11.05 30.26
N ASP A 445 -22.55 10.81 29.05
CA ASP A 445 -23.60 11.59 28.39
C ASP A 445 -24.99 11.03 28.71
N PHE A 446 -25.16 9.70 28.66
CA PHE A 446 -26.45 9.05 28.89
C PHE A 446 -26.40 7.98 29.98
N VAL A 447 -27.53 7.77 30.66
CA VAL A 447 -27.72 6.71 31.67
C VAL A 447 -29.09 6.08 31.52
N TYR A 448 -29.11 4.80 31.18
CA TYR A 448 -30.35 4.05 30.88
C TYR A 448 -30.46 2.77 31.68
N LYS A 449 -31.70 2.45 32.07
CA LYS A 449 -32.09 1.11 32.51
C LYS A 449 -32.69 0.37 31.33
N VAL A 450 -32.03 -0.69 30.90
CA VAL A 450 -32.40 -1.43 29.68
C VAL A 450 -32.72 -2.88 29.97
N ARG A 451 -33.53 -3.50 29.11
CA ARG A 451 -33.77 -4.94 29.09
C ARG A 451 -33.29 -5.54 27.78
N LEU A 452 -32.50 -6.61 27.84
CA LEU A 452 -32.09 -7.30 26.62
C LEU A 452 -33.25 -8.09 26.02
N VAL A 453 -33.66 -7.75 24.80
CA VAL A 453 -34.79 -8.34 24.09
C VAL A 453 -34.34 -9.37 23.06
N ASN A 454 -33.29 -9.06 22.30
CA ASN A 454 -32.74 -9.96 21.29
C ASN A 454 -31.20 -9.93 21.30
N PHE A 455 -30.60 -11.04 20.87
CA PHE A 455 -29.16 -11.18 20.75
C PHE A 455 -28.84 -11.98 19.48
N THR A 456 -28.14 -11.34 18.56
CA THR A 456 -27.68 -11.96 17.32
C THR A 456 -26.16 -12.09 17.36
N LYS A 457 -25.67 -13.32 17.23
CA LYS A 457 -24.25 -13.62 17.15
C LYS A 457 -23.77 -13.44 15.72
N ASP A 458 -22.67 -12.73 15.56
CA ASP A 458 -21.93 -12.67 14.30
C ASP A 458 -20.46 -13.06 14.54
N LEU A 459 -19.74 -13.30 13.45
CA LEU A 459 -18.31 -13.60 13.43
C LEU A 459 -17.47 -12.41 13.91
N SER A 460 -17.90 -11.18 13.63
CA SER A 460 -17.15 -9.96 13.94
C SER A 460 -17.80 -9.14 15.06
N THR A 461 -19.09 -8.85 14.92
CA THR A 461 -19.82 -7.91 15.77
C THR A 461 -21.10 -8.53 16.31
N ASP A 462 -21.14 -8.75 17.61
CA ASP A 462 -22.33 -9.16 18.31
C ASP A 462 -23.34 -8.01 18.41
N ILE A 463 -24.60 -8.29 18.07
CA ILE A 463 -25.69 -7.32 18.04
C ILE A 463 -26.64 -7.60 19.20
N PHE A 464 -26.79 -6.63 20.10
CA PHE A 464 -27.68 -6.67 21.26
C PHE A 464 -28.85 -5.70 21.04
N THR A 465 -30.06 -6.22 20.87
CA THR A 465 -31.26 -5.38 20.82
C THR A 465 -31.81 -5.24 22.22
N VAL A 466 -31.78 -4.01 22.76
CA VAL A 466 -32.27 -3.69 24.10
C VAL A 466 -33.50 -2.81 24.02
N LYS A 467 -34.39 -2.93 25.00
CA LYS A 467 -35.50 -2.00 25.21
C LYS A 467 -35.15 -1.08 26.38
N VAL A 468 -35.18 0.22 26.15
CA VAL A 468 -34.96 1.23 27.20
C VAL A 468 -36.23 1.32 28.04
N LEU A 469 -36.15 0.95 29.31
CA LEU A 469 -37.29 0.97 30.23
C LEU A 469 -37.41 2.33 30.91
N GLU A 470 -36.28 2.88 31.35
CA GLU A 470 -36.21 4.11 32.14
C GLU A 470 -34.98 4.90 31.72
N VAL A 471 -35.17 6.21 31.52
CA VAL A 471 -34.12 7.16 31.18
C VAL A 471 -33.80 7.95 32.44
N ILE A 472 -32.61 7.72 33.00
CA ILE A 472 -32.17 8.38 34.23
C ILE A 472 -31.50 9.70 33.86
N LYS A 473 -30.64 9.67 32.84
CA LYS A 473 -29.99 10.83 32.23
C LYS A 473 -30.19 10.74 30.72
N GLU A 474 -30.85 11.74 30.15
CA GLU A 474 -31.03 11.86 28.70
C GLU A 474 -29.72 12.34 28.07
N GLY A 475 -29.32 11.69 26.97
CA GLY A 475 -28.11 12.04 26.24
C GLY A 475 -28.31 13.22 25.30
N SER A 476 -27.21 13.75 24.77
CA SER A 476 -27.18 14.89 23.86
C SER A 476 -27.66 14.58 22.43
N LEU A 477 -27.64 13.31 22.01
CA LEU A 477 -27.92 12.88 20.63
C LEU A 477 -29.26 12.15 20.45
N ASP A 478 -29.58 11.17 21.31
CA ASP A 478 -30.79 10.34 21.16
C ASP A 478 -31.98 10.94 21.90
N GLU A 479 -32.86 11.63 21.17
CA GLU A 479 -34.06 12.27 21.72
C GLU A 479 -35.16 11.24 22.09
N SER A 480 -35.62 11.29 23.35
CA SER A 480 -36.72 10.46 23.87
C SER A 480 -36.52 8.95 23.63
N PRO A 481 -35.48 8.31 24.21
CA PRO A 481 -35.21 6.89 24.02
C PRO A 481 -36.15 5.97 24.83
N GLN A 482 -36.93 6.52 25.77
CA GLN A 482 -37.77 5.75 26.67
C GLN A 482 -38.80 4.88 25.94
N ASN A 483 -38.94 3.63 26.35
CA ASN A 483 -39.80 2.59 25.76
C ASN A 483 -39.47 2.17 24.32
N LYS A 484 -38.45 2.76 23.68
CA LYS A 484 -38.00 2.38 22.33
C LYS A 484 -36.96 1.25 22.40
N GLN A 485 -36.80 0.56 21.27
CA GLN A 485 -35.71 -0.41 21.10
C GLN A 485 -34.47 0.31 20.54
N ARG A 486 -33.31 -0.08 21.05
CA ARG A 486 -31.99 0.40 20.62
C ARG A 486 -31.06 -0.78 20.38
N THR A 487 -30.15 -0.59 19.45
CA THR A 487 -29.17 -1.61 19.07
C THR A 487 -27.83 -1.23 19.67
N PHE A 488 -27.26 -2.14 20.45
CA PHE A 488 -25.90 -2.04 20.98
C PHE A 488 -25.00 -3.04 20.27
N LEU A 489 -23.84 -2.59 19.83
CA LEU A 489 -22.82 -3.40 19.20
C LEU A 489 -21.68 -3.69 20.17
N SER A 490 -21.13 -4.90 20.08
CA SER A 490 -19.88 -5.27 20.75
C SER A 490 -19.07 -6.19 19.85
N HIS A 491 -17.76 -6.24 20.07
CA HIS A 491 -16.95 -7.29 19.45
C HIS A 491 -17.30 -8.68 19.98
N SER A 492 -17.15 -9.68 19.12
CA SER A 492 -17.39 -11.09 19.46
C SER A 492 -16.49 -11.63 20.58
N TYR A 493 -15.26 -11.12 20.73
CA TYR A 493 -14.35 -11.51 21.83
C TYR A 493 -14.77 -10.93 23.20
N CYS A 494 -15.51 -9.83 23.21
CA CYS A 494 -16.02 -9.20 24.43
C CYS A 494 -17.22 -9.93 25.04
N ARG A 495 -17.79 -10.93 24.35
CA ARG A 495 -18.98 -11.68 24.78
C ARG A 495 -18.85 -12.26 26.19
N LYS A 496 -17.68 -12.83 26.52
CA LYS A 496 -17.43 -13.39 27.87
C LYS A 496 -17.36 -12.29 28.93
N SER A 497 -16.75 -11.15 28.61
CA SER A 497 -16.57 -10.00 29.51
C SER A 497 -17.88 -9.24 29.76
N LEU A 498 -18.75 -9.13 28.76
CA LEU A 498 -20.06 -8.49 28.88
C LEU A 498 -21.07 -9.35 29.64
N GLY A 499 -21.08 -10.68 29.44
CA GLY A 499 -21.91 -11.59 30.23
C GLY A 499 -23.43 -11.34 30.17
N LEU A 500 -23.92 -10.57 29.19
CA LEU A 500 -25.32 -10.21 29.06
C LEU A 500 -26.19 -11.45 28.76
N ARG A 501 -27.34 -11.52 29.43
CA ARG A 501 -28.34 -12.61 29.34
C ARG A 501 -29.67 -12.09 28.83
N MET A 502 -30.32 -12.88 27.97
CA MET A 502 -31.63 -12.57 27.40
C MET A 502 -32.71 -12.39 28.49
N GLY A 503 -33.58 -11.40 28.33
CA GLY A 503 -34.69 -11.11 29.24
C GLY A 503 -34.29 -10.42 30.55
N LYS A 504 -32.99 -10.30 30.84
CA LYS A 504 -32.46 -9.63 32.03
C LYS A 504 -32.32 -8.11 31.84
N THR A 505 -32.29 -7.39 32.96
CA THR A 505 -32.19 -5.93 33.02
C THR A 505 -30.79 -5.48 33.43
N TYR A 506 -30.32 -4.37 32.85
CA TYR A 506 -28.99 -3.82 33.06
C TYR A 506 -29.03 -2.30 33.17
N LEU A 507 -28.12 -1.76 33.96
CA LEU A 507 -27.77 -0.34 33.99
C LEU A 507 -26.64 -0.11 32.98
N ILE A 508 -26.84 0.81 32.03
CA ILE A 508 -25.83 1.20 31.04
C ILE A 508 -25.58 2.70 31.15
N MET A 509 -24.31 3.09 31.25
CA MET A 509 -23.86 4.49 31.18
C MET A 509 -22.79 4.62 30.10
N GLY A 510 -22.87 5.63 29.23
CA GLY A 510 -21.93 5.78 28.12
C GLY A 510 -21.77 7.22 27.66
N THR A 511 -20.91 7.41 26.65
CA THR A 511 -20.58 8.71 26.03
C THR A 511 -21.33 8.90 24.71
N SER A 512 -21.55 10.16 24.30
CA SER A 512 -22.09 10.52 22.99
C SER A 512 -21.22 10.02 21.84
N ASN A 513 -19.91 9.86 22.06
CA ASN A 513 -18.98 9.35 21.04
C ASN A 513 -19.27 7.90 20.63
N ASP A 514 -19.94 7.14 21.50
CA ASP A 514 -20.32 5.75 21.25
C ASP A 514 -21.64 5.62 20.47
N ILE A 515 -22.26 6.74 20.08
CA ILE A 515 -23.55 6.78 19.38
C ILE A 515 -23.33 7.09 17.90
N HIS A 516 -23.78 6.18 17.04
CA HIS A 516 -23.81 6.34 15.59
C HIS A 516 -25.24 6.54 15.10
N ILE A 517 -25.42 7.52 14.20
CA ILE A 517 -26.69 7.80 13.54
C ILE A 517 -26.73 6.98 12.25
N VAL A 518 -27.65 6.02 12.16
CA VAL A 518 -27.87 5.25 10.93
C VAL A 518 -28.96 5.95 10.11
N ASP A 519 -28.88 5.91 8.77
CA ASP A 519 -29.66 6.56 7.69
C ASP A 519 -31.20 6.79 7.84
N ARG A 520 -31.82 6.46 8.97
CA ARG A 520 -33.18 6.87 9.33
C ARG A 520 -33.17 7.64 10.67
N PRO A 521 -33.86 8.77 10.78
CA PRO A 521 -33.85 9.67 11.96
C PRO A 521 -34.40 9.07 13.28
N GLU A 522 -34.64 7.76 13.35
CA GLU A 522 -35.18 7.06 14.53
C GLU A 522 -34.33 5.87 15.01
N LEU A 523 -33.22 5.53 14.33
CA LEU A 523 -32.37 4.38 14.64
C LEU A 523 -30.97 4.83 15.07
N TYR A 524 -30.83 5.12 16.37
CA TYR A 524 -29.54 5.30 17.02
C TYR A 524 -28.91 3.95 17.34
N GLN A 525 -27.65 3.80 16.98
CA GLN A 525 -26.84 2.62 17.23
C GLN A 525 -25.74 2.94 18.22
N TYR A 526 -25.63 2.12 19.26
CA TYR A 526 -24.69 2.31 20.35
C TYR A 526 -23.55 1.30 20.22
N VAL A 527 -22.34 1.69 20.61
CA VAL A 527 -21.18 0.81 20.72
C VAL A 527 -20.83 0.63 22.19
N PHE A 528 -20.56 -0.61 22.62
CA PHE A 528 -19.97 -0.87 23.92
C PHE A 528 -18.46 -0.52 23.88
N GLY A 529 -18.14 0.76 24.11
CA GLY A 529 -16.77 1.27 24.17
C GLY A 529 -16.06 0.96 25.50
N GLU A 530 -14.76 1.24 25.60
CA GLU A 530 -13.97 0.96 26.82
C GLU A 530 -14.55 1.65 28.07
N SER A 531 -15.12 2.84 27.89
CA SER A 531 -15.67 3.66 28.96
C SER A 531 -17.11 3.31 29.35
N THR A 532 -17.78 2.41 28.61
CA THR A 532 -19.18 2.06 28.87
C THR A 532 -19.32 1.29 30.19
N TRP A 533 -20.13 1.82 31.11
CA TRP A 533 -20.45 1.16 32.37
C TRP A 533 -21.61 0.19 32.17
N ILE A 534 -21.46 -1.05 32.63
CA ILE A 534 -22.50 -2.07 32.55
C ILE A 534 -22.62 -2.81 33.89
N GLU A 535 -23.81 -2.77 34.48
CA GLU A 535 -24.10 -3.43 35.76
C GLU A 535 -25.43 -4.19 35.67
N TYR A 536 -25.52 -5.38 36.27
CA TYR A 536 -26.78 -6.13 36.30
C TYR A 536 -27.79 -5.42 37.21
N TRP A 537 -28.99 -5.16 36.70
CA TRP A 537 -30.09 -4.63 37.50
C TRP A 537 -31.00 -5.80 37.91
N PRO A 538 -30.99 -6.24 39.18
CA PRO A 538 -31.76 -7.40 39.62
C PRO A 538 -33.27 -7.19 39.52
N THR A 539 -34.03 -8.26 39.38
CA THR A 539 -35.50 -8.19 39.36
C THR A 539 -36.06 -7.89 40.75
N ALA A 540 -37.30 -7.39 40.84
CA ALA A 540 -37.94 -7.07 42.13
C ALA A 540 -38.00 -8.26 43.11
N ALA A 541 -38.10 -9.48 42.59
CA ALA A 541 -38.04 -10.70 43.39
C ALA A 541 -36.60 -11.02 43.87
N GLU A 542 -35.61 -10.82 43.01
CA GLU A 542 -34.19 -10.98 43.37
C GLU A 542 -33.74 -9.91 44.39
N CYS A 543 -34.28 -8.69 44.34
CA CYS A 543 -33.98 -7.64 45.32
C CYS A 543 -34.41 -7.98 46.76
N GLN A 544 -35.25 -9.00 46.97
CA GLN A 544 -35.62 -9.48 48.30
C GLN A 544 -34.56 -10.40 48.92
N THR A 545 -33.56 -10.85 48.15
CA THR A 545 -32.46 -11.68 48.67
C THR A 545 -31.37 -10.80 49.27
N GLU A 546 -30.71 -11.30 50.32
CA GLU A 546 -29.62 -10.57 50.99
C GLU A 546 -28.44 -10.26 50.04
N GLU A 547 -28.27 -11.08 49.00
CA GLU A 547 -27.22 -10.90 47.99
C GLU A 547 -27.42 -9.66 47.11
N HIS A 548 -28.67 -9.37 46.72
CA HIS A 548 -28.98 -8.29 45.78
C HIS A 548 -29.63 -7.06 46.41
N ARG A 549 -30.09 -7.16 47.66
CA ARG A 549 -30.76 -6.07 48.38
C ARG A 549 -29.92 -4.78 48.42
N ILE A 550 -28.63 -4.89 48.71
CA ILE A 550 -27.72 -3.72 48.77
C ILE A 550 -27.58 -3.06 47.39
N THR A 551 -27.43 -3.86 46.33
CA THR A 551 -27.31 -3.35 44.96
C THR A 551 -28.58 -2.66 44.50
N CYS A 552 -29.76 -3.23 44.77
CA CYS A 552 -31.03 -2.63 44.39
C CYS A 552 -31.28 -1.30 45.11
N LEU A 553 -31.05 -1.26 46.43
CA LEU A 553 -31.18 -0.02 47.20
C LEU A 553 -30.20 1.05 46.72
N GLY A 554 -28.96 0.67 46.42
CA GLY A 554 -27.96 1.59 45.90
C GLY A 554 -28.27 2.15 44.52
N MET A 555 -28.86 1.33 43.64
CA MET A 555 -29.31 1.79 42.32
C MET A 555 -30.52 2.73 42.43
N GLU A 556 -31.49 2.43 43.31
CA GLU A 556 -32.64 3.31 43.56
C GLU A 556 -32.22 4.64 44.20
N GLU A 557 -31.29 4.59 45.16
CA GLU A 557 -30.70 5.78 45.78
C GLU A 557 -30.00 6.66 44.74
N MET A 558 -29.19 6.07 43.87
CA MET A 558 -28.52 6.78 42.77
C MET A 558 -29.53 7.47 41.84
N VAL A 559 -30.60 6.77 41.44
CA VAL A 559 -31.66 7.35 40.59
C VAL A 559 -32.34 8.51 41.30
N ASN A 560 -32.72 8.35 42.57
CA ASN A 560 -33.38 9.38 43.36
C ASN A 560 -32.46 10.61 43.56
N GLN A 561 -31.18 10.40 43.89
CA GLN A 561 -30.22 11.48 44.05
C GLN A 561 -30.07 12.29 42.75
N TYR A 562 -29.93 11.61 41.62
CA TYR A 562 -29.80 12.29 40.33
C TYR A 562 -31.08 13.03 39.93
N GLN A 563 -32.27 12.44 40.11
CA GLN A 563 -33.53 13.09 39.77
C GLN A 563 -33.84 14.32 40.63
N VAL A 564 -33.44 14.31 41.92
CA VAL A 564 -33.71 15.40 42.85
C VAL A 564 -32.67 16.51 42.77
N TYR A 565 -31.38 16.17 42.68
CA TYR A 565 -30.28 17.13 42.80
C TYR A 565 -29.49 17.35 41.51
N GLY A 566 -29.67 16.49 40.50
CA GLY A 566 -28.82 16.47 39.31
C GLY A 566 -27.35 16.21 39.64
N CYS A 567 -26.46 16.61 38.73
CA CYS A 567 -25.03 16.64 39.00
C CYS A 567 -24.64 17.93 39.70
N GLN A 568 -24.08 17.81 40.90
CA GLN A 568 -23.45 18.94 41.59
C GLN A 568 -22.14 19.28 40.86
N GLN A 569 -22.01 20.53 40.42
CA GLN A 569 -20.82 21.04 39.71
C GLN A 569 -19.63 21.23 40.64
#